data_AF-A0AAJ0HWI3-F1
#
_entry.id   AF-A0AAJ0HWI3-F1
#
_cell.length_a   1.000
_cell.length_b   1.000
_cell.length_c   1.000
_cell.angle_alpha   90.00
_cell.angle_beta   90.00
_cell.angle_gamma   90.00
#
_symmetry.space_group_name_H-M   'P 1'
#
loop_
_entity.id
_entity.type
_entity.pdbx_description
1 polymer ?
#
loop_
_entity_poly.entity_id
_entity_poly.type
_entity_poly.pdbx_seq_one_letter_code
_entity_poly.pdbx_strand_id
1 'polypeptide(L)'
;MRTFEPLNPHSKPIPKLKSRRLVIDDKLDGSPRAYPRRERKQVQHKEYVHSTHAIDGSSPHTEPSCSDYDADTSLIDDEEHAERRGKPEDVTVNLVSLFLQQALGVCLLQHREGQTAEIEVRPRVERRMTTAIVAGRVSITAEDDGGICLMRRTGPGWQMRHPYWALLEAKRAFTHVEFDKRTDDFRPTVSDGNLAQYLGEAIITWKANPELLPHSVFLIAATNTFMRFIQFSFSRDYLEYLDALDVETQLEIINDPERAVFVSMQSSRWMNLQSSLGRRAALCHVLALLRWHNAQGLVHHQGDEGDDDDDDVDGGEG
;
A
#
# COMPACT_ATOMS: atom_id res chain seq x y z
N MET A 1 -9.68 -39.65 19.92
CA MET A 1 -10.84 -39.15 20.70
C MET A 1 -10.30 -38.31 21.84
N ARG A 2 -10.28 -36.98 21.69
CA ARG A 2 -9.93 -36.03 22.77
C ARG A 2 -11.17 -35.19 23.05
N THR A 3 -11.54 -35.14 24.32
CA THR A 3 -12.71 -34.46 24.88
C THR A 3 -12.52 -32.95 24.84
N PHE A 4 -13.52 -32.24 24.30
CA PHE A 4 -13.62 -30.78 24.32
C PHE A 4 -14.20 -30.32 25.67
N GLU A 5 -13.51 -29.41 26.35
CA GLU A 5 -14.08 -28.64 27.46
C GLU A 5 -14.90 -27.45 26.93
N PRO A 6 -16.03 -27.10 27.58
CA PRO A 6 -16.87 -25.99 27.14
C PRO A 6 -16.31 -24.63 27.59
N LEU A 7 -16.34 -23.67 26.65
CA LEU A 7 -15.95 -22.27 26.85
C LEU A 7 -16.94 -21.51 27.76
N ASN A 8 -16.36 -20.70 28.64
CA ASN A 8 -17.02 -19.87 29.66
C ASN A 8 -17.76 -18.66 29.04
N PRO A 9 -19.06 -18.42 29.32
CA PRO A 9 -19.90 -17.43 28.63
C PRO A 9 -19.79 -15.97 29.15
N HIS A 10 -18.69 -15.58 29.80
CA HIS A 10 -18.53 -14.23 30.36
C HIS A 10 -17.32 -13.45 29.81
N SER A 11 -17.22 -13.33 28.48
CA SER A 11 -16.35 -12.33 27.84
C SER A 11 -17.06 -10.98 27.75
N LYS A 12 -16.47 -9.96 28.38
CA LYS A 12 -16.93 -8.57 28.31
C LYS A 12 -16.78 -8.03 26.87
N PRO A 13 -17.68 -7.14 26.41
CA PRO A 13 -17.62 -6.59 25.06
C PRO A 13 -16.33 -5.77 24.85
N ILE A 14 -15.66 -6.05 23.73
CA ILE A 14 -14.51 -5.29 23.23
C ILE A 14 -14.97 -3.86 22.91
N PRO A 15 -14.33 -2.81 23.46
CA PRO A 15 -14.69 -1.44 23.14
C PRO A 15 -14.37 -1.13 21.67
N LYS A 16 -15.37 -0.62 20.94
CA LYS A 16 -15.21 -0.14 19.56
C LYS A 16 -14.22 1.04 19.53
N LEU A 17 -13.05 0.85 18.93
CA LEU A 17 -12.13 1.94 18.62
C LEU A 17 -12.73 2.81 17.50
N LYS A 18 -12.97 4.08 17.81
CA LYS A 18 -13.31 5.10 16.81
C LYS A 18 -12.04 5.43 16.03
N SER A 19 -12.10 5.29 14.70
CA SER A 19 -11.11 5.83 13.76
C SER A 19 -10.85 7.32 14.08
N ARG A 20 -9.62 7.62 14.49
CA ARG A 20 -9.17 8.99 14.79
C ARG A 20 -8.57 9.57 13.52
N ARG A 21 -9.37 10.41 12.87
CA ARG A 21 -8.97 11.40 11.85
C ARG A 21 -7.79 12.23 12.35
N LEU A 22 -6.89 12.62 11.45
CA LEU A 22 -5.84 13.64 11.62
C LEU A 22 -6.22 14.68 12.68
N VAL A 23 -5.58 14.59 13.87
CA VAL A 23 -5.68 15.61 14.92
C VAL A 23 -4.41 16.45 14.85
N ILE A 24 -4.56 17.68 14.37
CA ILE A 24 -3.55 18.72 14.56
C ILE A 24 -3.81 19.28 15.96
N ASP A 25 -2.95 18.96 16.93
CA ASP A 25 -3.06 19.47 18.30
C ASP A 25 -2.67 20.95 18.33
N ASP A 26 -3.67 21.82 18.38
CA ASP A 26 -3.53 23.27 18.51
C ASP A 26 -4.14 23.72 19.85
N LYS A 27 -3.31 24.12 20.81
CA LYS A 27 -3.78 24.68 22.09
C LYS A 27 -4.07 26.17 21.97
N LEU A 28 -5.34 26.51 22.27
CA LEU A 28 -5.87 27.73 22.93
C LEU A 28 -5.61 29.12 22.30
N ASP A 29 -6.60 29.61 21.56
CA ASP A 29 -7.21 30.93 21.77
C ASP A 29 -8.64 30.91 21.17
N GLY A 30 -9.62 31.41 21.91
CA GLY A 30 -11.06 31.34 21.63
C GLY A 30 -11.57 32.34 20.58
N SER A 31 -10.74 32.71 19.61
CA SER A 31 -11.14 33.55 18.48
C SER A 31 -11.42 32.68 17.24
N PRO A 32 -12.49 32.97 16.45
CA PRO A 32 -12.70 32.28 15.19
C PRO A 32 -11.52 32.58 14.25
N ARG A 33 -10.64 31.59 14.07
CA ARG A 33 -9.50 31.67 13.15
C ARG A 33 -10.03 31.95 11.74
N ALA A 34 -9.82 33.17 11.26
CA ALA A 34 -9.95 33.50 9.85
C ALA A 34 -8.78 32.84 9.12
N TYR A 35 -9.01 31.65 8.55
CA TYR A 35 -8.04 31.02 7.67
C TYR A 35 -7.80 31.93 6.45
N PRO A 36 -6.54 32.16 6.04
CA PRO A 36 -6.25 32.81 4.78
C PRO A 36 -6.93 32.01 3.65
N ARG A 37 -8.02 32.55 3.10
CA ARG A 37 -8.59 32.02 1.85
C ARG A 37 -7.63 32.38 0.73
N ARG A 38 -6.78 31.43 0.38
CA ARG A 38 -6.00 31.51 -0.86
C ARG A 38 -7.01 31.52 -2.01
N GLU A 39 -7.10 32.64 -2.74
CA GLU A 39 -7.72 32.64 -4.06
C GLU A 39 -7.00 31.59 -4.90
N ARG A 40 -7.71 30.51 -5.22
CA ARG A 40 -7.19 29.46 -6.09
C ARG A 40 -7.19 30.01 -7.52
N LYS A 41 -6.10 30.69 -7.90
CA LYS A 41 -5.74 30.79 -9.31
C LYS A 41 -5.29 29.40 -9.74
N GLN A 42 -6.13 28.73 -10.53
CA GLN A 42 -5.79 27.46 -11.15
C GLN A 42 -4.61 27.71 -12.09
N VAL A 43 -3.42 27.25 -11.70
CA VAL A 43 -2.23 27.39 -12.53
C VAL A 43 -2.36 26.41 -13.68
N GLN A 44 -2.62 26.92 -14.88
CA GLN A 44 -2.64 26.10 -16.09
C GLN A 44 -1.20 25.81 -16.52
N HIS A 45 -0.63 24.70 -16.05
CA HIS A 45 0.55 24.12 -16.67
C HIS A 45 0.09 23.31 -17.88
N LYS A 46 0.70 23.55 -19.06
CA LYS A 46 0.40 22.81 -20.31
C LYS A 46 0.59 21.29 -20.20
N GLU A 47 1.29 20.83 -19.17
CA GLU A 47 1.63 19.42 -18.91
C GLU A 47 0.88 18.84 -17.70
N TYR A 48 -0.01 19.59 -17.05
CA TYR A 48 -0.79 19.10 -15.91
C TYR A 48 -1.86 18.10 -16.38
N VAL A 49 -1.67 16.83 -16.03
CA VAL A 49 -2.68 15.79 -16.24
C VAL A 49 -3.60 15.76 -15.03
N HIS A 50 -4.88 16.03 -15.25
CA HIS A 50 -5.91 15.92 -14.22
C HIS A 50 -5.92 14.48 -13.67
N SER A 51 -6.12 14.27 -12.37
CA SER A 51 -6.06 12.95 -11.72
C SER A 51 -7.01 11.91 -12.33
N THR A 52 -8.13 12.37 -12.89
CA THR A 52 -9.09 11.56 -13.66
C THR A 52 -8.53 11.01 -14.98
N HIS A 53 -7.50 11.66 -15.53
CA HIS A 53 -6.80 11.29 -16.77
C HIS A 53 -5.39 10.76 -16.54
N ALA A 54 -4.81 10.91 -15.33
CA ALA A 54 -3.50 10.36 -14.98
C ALA A 54 -3.48 8.82 -14.94
N ILE A 55 -4.63 8.18 -15.16
CA ILE A 55 -4.84 6.73 -15.15
C ILE A 55 -5.31 6.31 -16.56
N ASP A 56 -4.46 6.49 -17.56
CA ASP A 56 -4.67 5.88 -18.87
C ASP A 56 -3.94 4.54 -18.94
N GLY A 57 -4.72 3.45 -18.95
CA GLY A 57 -4.20 2.09 -18.92
C GLY A 57 -3.64 1.64 -20.27
N SER A 58 -2.32 1.57 -20.40
CA SER A 58 -1.60 0.90 -21.49
C SER A 58 -1.80 -0.63 -21.44
N SER A 59 -2.03 -1.24 -22.61
CA SER A 59 -2.38 -2.66 -22.78
C SER A 59 -1.26 -3.39 -23.53
N PRO A 60 -1.01 -4.69 -23.31
CA PRO A 60 -0.45 -5.56 -24.34
C PRO A 60 -1.58 -6.10 -25.23
N HIS A 61 -1.38 -6.03 -26.55
CA HIS A 61 -2.22 -6.68 -27.54
C HIS A 61 -1.98 -8.19 -27.54
N THR A 62 -2.95 -8.98 -27.10
CA THR A 62 -3.21 -10.32 -27.65
C THR A 62 -4.62 -10.76 -27.23
N GLU A 63 -5.45 -11.08 -28.22
CA GLU A 63 -6.83 -11.54 -28.04
C GLU A 63 -6.91 -12.82 -27.19
N PRO A 64 -7.96 -13.02 -26.39
CA PRO A 64 -8.40 -14.34 -26.01
C PRO A 64 -9.73 -14.69 -26.70
N SER A 65 -9.67 -15.73 -27.54
CA SER A 65 -10.81 -16.57 -27.89
C SER A 65 -11.13 -17.54 -26.73
N CYS A 66 -12.42 -17.87 -26.55
CA CYS A 66 -13.10 -18.73 -25.55
C CYS A 66 -13.60 -18.02 -24.27
N SER A 67 -14.79 -18.27 -23.70
CA SER A 67 -15.89 -19.22 -23.93
C SER A 67 -16.94 -18.98 -22.82
N ASP A 68 -18.21 -18.76 -23.18
CA ASP A 68 -19.48 -19.01 -22.48
C ASP A 68 -19.56 -18.97 -20.93
N TYR A 69 -19.05 -17.90 -20.32
CA TYR A 69 -19.53 -17.45 -19.01
C TYR A 69 -19.60 -15.92 -19.02
N ASP A 70 -20.59 -15.40 -19.77
CA ASP A 70 -21.07 -14.04 -19.54
C ASP A 70 -21.64 -13.99 -18.13
N ALA A 71 -20.88 -13.41 -17.21
CA ALA A 71 -21.48 -12.89 -16.00
C ALA A 71 -22.35 -11.72 -16.47
N ASP A 72 -23.67 -11.92 -16.47
CA ASP A 72 -24.65 -10.87 -16.68
C ASP A 72 -24.32 -9.69 -15.74
N THR A 73 -23.67 -8.67 -16.29
CA THR A 73 -23.31 -7.42 -15.62
C THR A 73 -24.43 -6.39 -15.71
N SER A 74 -25.67 -6.83 -15.99
CA SER A 74 -26.82 -5.93 -16.04
C SER A 74 -26.96 -5.16 -14.74
N LEU A 75 -26.62 -3.87 -14.84
CA LEU A 75 -27.09 -2.76 -14.02
C LEU A 75 -26.95 -3.03 -12.52
N ILE A 76 -25.80 -2.64 -11.95
CA ILE A 76 -25.79 -2.35 -10.52
C ILE A 76 -26.83 -1.25 -10.32
N ASP A 77 -27.98 -1.64 -9.76
CA ASP A 77 -29.07 -0.73 -9.45
C ASP A 77 -28.53 0.39 -8.56
N ASP A 78 -28.98 1.62 -8.78
CA ASP A 78 -28.62 2.76 -7.94
C ASP A 78 -28.92 2.46 -6.45
N GLU A 79 -29.91 1.60 -6.20
CA GLU A 79 -30.23 1.04 -4.88
C GLU A 79 -29.12 0.13 -4.34
N GLU A 80 -28.58 -0.81 -5.12
CA GLU A 80 -27.47 -1.67 -4.70
C GLU A 80 -26.19 -0.85 -4.45
N HIS A 81 -25.93 0.17 -5.29
CA HIS A 81 -24.87 1.14 -5.04
C HIS A 81 -25.09 1.92 -3.75
N ALA A 82 -26.33 2.33 -3.44
CA ALA A 82 -26.65 3.02 -2.20
C ALA A 82 -26.43 2.13 -0.97
N GLU A 83 -26.82 0.86 -1.01
CA GLU A 83 -26.55 -0.13 0.04
C GLU A 83 -25.05 -0.31 0.27
N ARG A 84 -24.27 -0.37 -0.82
CA ARG A 84 -22.80 -0.48 -0.77
C ARG A 84 -22.14 0.74 -0.12
N ARG A 85 -22.69 1.96 -0.24
CA ARG A 85 -22.22 3.18 0.46
C ARG A 85 -22.39 3.12 1.99
N GLY A 86 -23.36 2.34 2.45
CA GLY A 86 -23.61 2.12 3.88
C GLY A 86 -22.55 1.24 4.56
N LYS A 87 -21.79 0.45 3.79
CA LYS A 87 -20.83 -0.51 4.34
C LYS A 87 -19.62 0.22 4.97
N PRO A 88 -19.23 -0.16 6.21
CA PRO A 88 -18.01 0.35 6.84
C PRO A 88 -16.74 -0.04 6.08
N GLU A 89 -15.69 0.77 6.22
CA GLU A 89 -14.36 0.51 5.63
C GLU A 89 -13.78 -0.82 6.10
N ASP A 90 -13.98 -1.17 7.38
CA ASP A 90 -13.51 -2.42 7.97
C ASP A 90 -14.04 -3.68 7.22
N VAL A 91 -15.21 -3.59 6.59
CA VAL A 91 -15.75 -4.69 5.76
C VAL A 91 -14.92 -4.86 4.49
N THR A 92 -14.48 -3.76 3.89
CA THR A 92 -13.58 -3.76 2.73
C THR A 92 -12.21 -4.28 3.13
N VAL A 93 -11.65 -3.80 4.25
CA VAL A 93 -10.37 -4.28 4.79
C VAL A 93 -10.41 -5.79 5.03
N ASN A 94 -11.48 -6.30 5.64
CA ASN A 94 -11.65 -7.73 5.89
C ASN A 94 -11.75 -8.53 4.59
N LEU A 95 -12.51 -8.07 3.60
CA LEU A 95 -12.60 -8.73 2.29
C LEU A 95 -11.22 -8.84 1.62
N VAL A 96 -10.45 -7.75 1.60
CA VAL A 96 -9.11 -7.74 1.00
C VAL A 96 -8.15 -8.60 1.79
N SER A 97 -8.21 -8.56 3.13
CA SER A 97 -7.36 -9.39 4.00
C SER A 97 -7.60 -10.88 3.76
N LEU A 98 -8.86 -11.31 3.65
CA LEU A 98 -9.22 -12.70 3.32
C LEU A 98 -8.77 -13.09 1.91
N PHE A 99 -8.92 -12.20 0.93
CA PHE A 99 -8.40 -12.44 -0.42
C PHE A 99 -6.88 -12.64 -0.41
N LEU A 100 -6.14 -11.77 0.27
CA LEU A 100 -4.69 -11.88 0.41
C LEU A 100 -4.29 -13.14 1.18
N GLN A 101 -5.05 -13.52 2.21
CA GLN A 101 -4.82 -14.76 2.97
C GLN A 101 -4.96 -15.99 2.07
N GLN A 102 -5.99 -16.03 1.24
CA GLN A 102 -6.16 -17.11 0.28
C GLN A 102 -5.02 -17.12 -0.76
N ALA A 103 -4.68 -15.95 -1.29
CA ALA A 103 -3.62 -15.80 -2.29
C ALA A 103 -2.25 -16.25 -1.77
N LEU A 104 -1.86 -15.79 -0.58
CA LEU A 104 -0.53 -16.00 -0.01
C LEU A 104 -0.41 -17.32 0.77
N GLY A 105 -1.46 -17.71 1.48
CA GLY A 105 -1.44 -18.86 2.38
C GLY A 105 -1.89 -20.18 1.73
N VAL A 106 -2.68 -20.12 0.65
CA VAL A 106 -3.23 -21.33 0.01
C VAL A 106 -2.77 -21.48 -1.42
N CYS A 107 -2.77 -20.39 -2.21
CA CYS A 107 -2.44 -20.47 -3.63
C CYS A 107 -0.92 -20.44 -3.91
N LEU A 108 -0.11 -19.96 -2.97
CA LEU A 108 1.32 -19.78 -3.17
C LEU A 108 2.13 -20.79 -2.32
N LEU A 109 2.90 -21.63 -3.00
CA LEU A 109 3.91 -22.45 -2.34
C LEU A 109 5.14 -21.58 -2.05
N GLN A 110 5.36 -21.24 -0.78
CA GLN A 110 6.45 -20.35 -0.34
C GLN A 110 7.72 -21.08 0.13
N HIS A 111 7.65 -22.40 0.28
CA HIS A 111 8.75 -23.25 0.72
C HIS A 111 8.78 -24.55 -0.08
N ARG A 112 9.93 -25.21 -0.14
CA ARG A 112 10.03 -26.52 -0.79
C ARG A 112 9.34 -27.58 0.06
N GLU A 113 8.79 -28.57 -0.61
CA GLU A 113 8.18 -29.73 0.05
C GLU A 113 9.20 -30.40 0.99
N GLY A 114 8.76 -30.71 2.21
CA GLY A 114 9.60 -31.32 3.25
C GLY A 114 10.52 -30.35 4.00
N GLN A 115 10.54 -29.06 3.66
CA GLN A 115 11.31 -28.05 4.40
C GLN A 115 10.40 -27.20 5.29
N THR A 116 10.91 -26.88 6.48
CA THR A 116 10.26 -25.89 7.33
C THR A 116 10.49 -24.51 6.74
N ALA A 117 9.42 -23.76 6.47
CA ALA A 117 9.52 -22.37 6.04
C ALA A 117 10.21 -21.53 7.14
N GLU A 118 11.38 -20.98 6.85
CA GLU A 118 12.08 -20.01 7.71
C GLU A 118 11.58 -18.58 7.48
N ILE A 119 11.10 -18.30 6.27
CA ILE A 119 10.56 -17.00 5.86
C ILE A 119 9.20 -17.25 5.20
N GLU A 120 8.26 -16.36 5.47
CA GLU A 120 6.92 -16.43 4.88
C GLU A 120 6.36 -15.02 4.69
N VAL A 121 5.80 -14.77 3.51
CA VAL A 121 5.04 -13.58 3.21
C VAL A 121 3.59 -13.82 3.64
N ARG A 122 3.05 -12.90 4.45
CA ARG A 122 1.70 -13.00 5.00
C ARG A 122 0.89 -11.72 4.78
N PRO A 123 -0.45 -11.83 4.76
CA PRO A 123 -1.29 -10.67 5.02
C PRO A 123 -1.00 -10.12 6.42
N ARG A 124 -0.89 -8.80 6.53
CA ARG A 124 -0.83 -8.06 7.78
C ARG A 124 -2.20 -7.46 8.04
N VAL A 125 -2.84 -7.87 9.13
CA VAL A 125 -4.15 -7.37 9.54
C VAL A 125 -4.01 -6.21 10.54
N GLU A 126 -2.87 -6.16 11.22
CA GLU A 126 -2.56 -5.10 12.17
C GLU A 126 -2.35 -3.78 11.44
N ARG A 127 -3.15 -2.76 11.80
CA ARG A 127 -2.89 -1.36 11.41
C ARG A 127 -1.53 -0.93 11.93
N ARG A 128 -0.80 -0.14 11.15
CA ARG A 128 0.46 0.47 11.62
C ARG A 128 0.46 1.97 11.46
N MET A 129 0.72 2.62 12.58
CA MET A 129 1.00 4.03 12.65
C MET A 129 2.49 4.26 12.41
N THR A 130 2.80 5.12 11.44
CA THR A 130 4.14 5.51 11.06
C THR A 130 4.29 7.01 11.18
N THR A 131 5.38 7.46 11.77
CA THR A 131 5.65 8.89 12.01
C THR A 131 6.99 9.26 11.39
N ALA A 132 7.01 10.34 10.63
CA ALA A 132 8.23 10.91 10.06
C ALA A 132 8.35 12.39 10.42
N ILE A 133 9.59 12.88 10.54
CA ILE A 133 9.87 14.30 10.78
C ILE A 133 10.18 14.95 9.42
N VAL A 134 9.42 15.96 9.04
CA VAL A 134 9.61 16.74 7.81
C VAL A 134 10.23 18.10 8.17
N ALA A 135 11.15 18.59 7.33
CA ALA A 135 11.90 19.83 7.54
C ALA A 135 12.58 19.92 8.93
N GLY A 136 13.00 18.77 9.47
CA GLY A 136 13.59 18.65 10.81
C GLY A 136 12.71 19.13 11.98
N ARG A 137 11.43 19.46 11.74
CA ARG A 137 10.59 20.22 12.69
C ARG A 137 9.19 19.67 12.85
N VAL A 138 8.57 19.20 11.77
CA VAL A 138 7.16 18.83 11.77
C VAL A 138 7.04 17.32 11.83
N SER A 139 6.51 16.81 12.93
CA SER A 139 6.15 15.39 13.05
C SER A 139 4.83 15.15 12.31
N ILE A 140 4.86 14.31 11.29
CA ILE A 140 3.67 13.91 10.52
C ILE A 140 3.48 12.40 10.70
N THR A 141 2.24 12.02 10.99
CA THR A 141 1.86 10.63 11.23
C THR A 141 0.84 10.18 10.19
N ALA A 142 1.01 8.95 9.74
CA ALA A 142 0.09 8.23 8.86
C ALA A 142 -0.22 6.86 9.49
N GLU A 143 -1.41 6.32 9.24
CA GLU A 143 -1.82 4.99 9.69
C GLU A 143 -2.41 4.24 8.51
N ASP A 144 -1.92 3.02 8.26
CA ASP A 144 -2.48 2.13 7.24
C ASP A 144 -3.52 1.16 7.82
N ASP A 145 -4.32 0.55 6.93
CA ASP A 145 -5.32 -0.46 7.26
C ASP A 145 -4.79 -1.92 7.27
N GLY A 146 -3.47 -2.11 7.21
CA GLY A 146 -2.82 -3.42 7.12
C GLY A 146 -1.95 -3.57 5.87
N GLY A 147 -1.93 -4.75 5.25
CA GLY A 147 -1.27 -4.97 3.97
C GLY A 147 -0.59 -6.33 3.84
N ILE A 148 0.63 -6.33 3.32
CA ILE A 148 1.47 -7.53 3.15
C ILE A 148 2.77 -7.33 3.91
N CYS A 149 3.20 -8.35 4.64
CA CYS A 149 4.43 -8.34 5.43
C CYS A 149 5.29 -9.58 5.20
N LEU A 150 6.58 -9.45 5.49
CA LEU A 150 7.52 -10.56 5.59
C LEU A 150 7.68 -10.99 7.04
N MET A 151 7.47 -12.27 7.28
CA MET A 151 7.66 -12.94 8.56
C MET A 151 8.89 -13.83 8.49
N ARG A 152 9.63 -13.91 9.60
CA ARG A 152 10.72 -14.88 9.80
C ARG A 152 10.38 -15.75 11.00
N ARG A 153 10.62 -17.04 10.88
CA ARG A 153 10.48 -17.98 11.98
C ARG A 153 11.62 -17.77 12.97
N THR A 154 11.27 -17.59 14.24
CA THR A 154 12.23 -17.39 15.33
C THR A 154 11.86 -18.33 16.49
N GLY A 155 12.59 -19.44 16.61
CA GLY A 155 12.28 -20.50 17.57
C GLY A 155 10.88 -21.09 17.33
N PRO A 156 9.98 -21.08 18.34
CA PRO A 156 8.61 -21.58 18.18
C PRO A 156 7.65 -20.58 17.51
N GLY A 157 8.07 -19.32 17.32
CA GLY A 157 7.20 -18.23 16.88
C GLY A 157 7.54 -17.66 15.52
N TRP A 158 6.73 -16.68 15.11
CA TRP A 158 6.94 -15.87 13.91
C TRP A 158 7.17 -14.42 14.31
N GLN A 159 8.18 -13.79 13.74
CA GLN A 159 8.48 -12.37 13.93
C GLN A 159 8.34 -11.63 12.60
N MET A 160 7.68 -10.48 12.62
CA MET A 160 7.58 -9.60 11.47
C MET A 160 8.93 -8.92 11.22
N ARG A 161 9.56 -9.23 10.08
CA ARG A 161 10.82 -8.63 9.65
C ARG A 161 10.61 -7.39 8.79
N HIS A 162 9.57 -7.41 7.96
CA HIS A 162 9.27 -6.29 7.07
C HIS A 162 7.76 -6.02 7.00
N PRO A 163 7.25 -5.01 7.71
CA PRO A 163 5.80 -4.70 7.74
C PRO A 163 5.24 -4.10 6.44
N TYR A 164 6.10 -3.57 5.57
CA TYR A 164 5.73 -2.72 4.43
C TYR A 164 5.99 -3.35 3.04
N TRP A 165 5.78 -4.66 2.85
CA TRP A 165 5.87 -5.23 1.49
C TRP A 165 4.78 -4.67 0.58
N ALA A 166 3.60 -4.42 1.15
CA ALA A 166 2.58 -3.55 0.60
C ALA A 166 1.77 -2.95 1.75
N LEU A 167 1.36 -1.69 1.62
CA LEU A 167 0.38 -1.06 2.50
C LEU A 167 -1.02 -1.38 2.00
N LEU A 168 -2.01 -1.53 2.88
CA LEU A 168 -3.42 -1.57 2.52
C LEU A 168 -4.07 -0.28 2.99
N GLU A 169 -4.79 0.38 2.10
CA GLU A 169 -5.62 1.53 2.46
C GLU A 169 -7.02 1.34 1.87
N ALA A 170 -8.00 1.15 2.76
CA ALA A 170 -9.39 0.99 2.35
C ALA A 170 -10.12 2.33 2.43
N LYS A 171 -11.10 2.48 1.54
CA LYS A 171 -12.02 3.63 1.56
C LYS A 171 -13.45 3.14 1.48
N ARG A 172 -14.36 3.89 2.10
CA ARG A 172 -15.80 3.72 1.88
C ARG A 172 -16.09 3.77 0.39
N ALA A 173 -17.14 3.07 -0.02
CA ALA A 173 -17.56 3.06 -1.43
C ALA A 173 -17.60 4.49 -1.96
N PHE A 174 -16.89 4.74 -3.07
CA PHE A 174 -16.81 6.08 -3.62
C PHE A 174 -18.18 6.58 -4.04
N THR A 175 -18.38 7.89 -3.87
CA THR A 175 -19.60 8.58 -4.29
C THR A 175 -19.82 8.49 -5.80
N HIS A 176 -18.74 8.32 -6.57
CA HIS A 176 -18.74 8.24 -8.02
C HIS A 176 -18.11 6.94 -8.49
N VAL A 177 -18.93 6.12 -9.13
CA VAL A 177 -18.51 4.99 -9.95
C VAL A 177 -18.75 5.40 -11.39
N GLU A 178 -17.73 5.31 -12.22
CA GLU A 178 -17.80 5.66 -13.63
C GLU A 178 -18.00 4.38 -14.44
N PHE A 179 -18.89 4.40 -15.43
CA PHE A 179 -18.99 3.32 -16.39
C PHE A 179 -17.96 3.51 -17.51
N ASP A 180 -17.00 2.60 -17.59
CA ASP A 180 -16.00 2.59 -18.65
C ASP A 180 -16.59 1.89 -19.89
N LYS A 181 -17.07 2.70 -20.84
CA LYS A 181 -17.67 2.23 -22.10
C LYS A 181 -16.75 1.34 -22.94
N ARG A 182 -15.42 1.39 -22.72
CA ARG A 182 -14.47 0.57 -23.47
C ARG A 182 -14.37 -0.83 -22.90
N THR A 183 -14.50 -0.98 -21.59
CA THR A 183 -14.42 -2.28 -20.91
C THR A 183 -15.79 -2.81 -20.52
N ASP A 184 -16.85 -2.05 -20.76
CA ASP A 184 -18.24 -2.35 -20.36
C ASP A 184 -18.35 -2.65 -18.86
N ASP A 185 -17.58 -1.92 -18.03
CA ASP A 185 -17.45 -2.20 -16.61
C ASP A 185 -17.47 -0.92 -15.75
N PHE A 186 -17.93 -1.07 -14.52
CA PHE A 186 -18.00 0.00 -13.53
C PHE A 186 -16.69 0.11 -12.76
N ARG A 187 -16.07 1.30 -12.79
CA ARG A 187 -14.82 1.58 -12.09
C ARG A 187 -14.99 2.65 -11.01
N PRO A 188 -14.49 2.42 -9.79
CA PRO A 188 -14.46 3.46 -8.77
C PRO A 188 -13.59 4.66 -9.21
N THR A 189 -14.07 5.89 -9.01
CA THR A 189 -13.27 7.10 -9.26
C THR A 189 -12.52 7.52 -7.99
N VAL A 190 -11.19 7.65 -8.07
CA VAL A 190 -10.37 8.16 -6.96
C VAL A 190 -10.43 9.69 -6.95
N SER A 191 -10.85 10.28 -5.83
CA SER A 191 -10.79 11.73 -5.65
C SER A 191 -9.36 12.21 -5.41
N ASP A 192 -9.07 13.47 -5.73
CA ASP A 192 -7.77 14.10 -5.42
C ASP A 192 -7.41 13.98 -3.93
N GLY A 193 -8.41 14.06 -3.05
CA GLY A 193 -8.20 13.92 -1.61
C GLY A 193 -7.74 12.52 -1.22
N ASN A 194 -8.33 11.47 -1.80
CA ASN A 194 -7.91 10.09 -1.53
C ASN A 194 -6.54 9.81 -2.12
N LEU A 195 -6.25 10.32 -3.33
CA LEU A 195 -4.95 10.19 -3.95
C LEU A 195 -3.85 10.90 -3.13
N ALA A 196 -4.13 12.11 -2.64
CA ALA A 196 -3.23 12.84 -1.76
C ALA A 196 -3.00 12.09 -0.44
N GLN A 197 -4.02 11.43 0.10
CA GLN A 197 -3.87 10.57 1.27
C GLN A 197 -2.95 9.38 1.00
N TYR A 198 -3.18 8.63 -0.09
CA TYR A 198 -2.32 7.50 -0.49
C TYR A 198 -0.86 7.91 -0.67
N LEU A 199 -0.63 9.05 -1.32
CA LEU A 199 0.70 9.62 -1.50
C LEU A 199 1.32 10.03 -0.14
N GLY A 200 0.54 10.67 0.74
CA GLY A 200 0.98 11.07 2.07
C GLY A 200 1.42 9.87 2.91
N GLU A 201 0.59 8.82 2.99
CA GLU A 201 0.95 7.56 3.65
C GLU A 201 2.23 6.95 3.07
N ALA A 202 2.34 6.90 1.75
CA ALA A 202 3.54 6.38 1.09
C ALA A 202 4.79 7.19 1.43
N ILE A 203 4.73 8.54 1.40
CA ILE A 203 5.85 9.42 1.74
C ILE A 203 6.28 9.23 3.19
N ILE A 204 5.33 9.24 4.13
CA ILE A 204 5.63 9.13 5.56
C ILE A 204 6.23 7.75 5.87
N THR A 205 5.67 6.69 5.31
CA THR A 205 6.18 5.33 5.53
C THR A 205 7.56 5.13 4.89
N TRP A 206 7.75 5.62 3.65
CA TRP A 206 9.05 5.59 2.97
C TRP A 206 10.13 6.32 3.78
N LYS A 207 9.87 7.57 4.15
CA LYS A 207 10.83 8.42 4.87
C LYS A 207 11.19 7.87 6.25
N ALA A 208 10.22 7.29 6.96
CA ALA A 208 10.46 6.73 8.28
C ALA A 208 11.23 5.39 8.24
N ASN A 209 11.28 4.71 7.09
CA ASN A 209 11.85 3.37 6.97
C ASN A 209 12.75 3.22 5.72
N PRO A 210 13.79 4.06 5.56
CA PRO A 210 14.60 4.08 4.34
C PRO A 210 15.35 2.77 4.08
N GLU A 211 15.73 2.03 5.13
CA GLU A 211 16.39 0.72 5.02
C GLU A 211 15.47 -0.37 4.48
N LEU A 212 14.17 -0.29 4.82
CA LEU A 212 13.17 -1.25 4.36
C LEU A 212 12.60 -0.85 3.00
N LEU A 213 12.60 0.43 2.67
CA LEU A 213 11.94 0.99 1.49
C LEU A 213 12.92 1.82 0.65
N PRO A 214 14.02 1.23 0.13
CA PRO A 214 15.06 2.01 -0.56
C PRO A 214 14.61 2.61 -1.89
N HIS A 215 13.58 2.05 -2.53
CA HIS A 215 13.22 2.40 -3.91
C HIS A 215 11.76 2.85 -4.08
N SER A 216 10.82 2.13 -3.47
CA SER A 216 9.40 2.38 -3.70
C SER A 216 8.52 1.83 -2.59
N VAL A 217 7.31 2.38 -2.50
CA VAL A 217 6.24 1.90 -1.65
C VAL A 217 5.11 1.35 -2.51
N PHE A 218 4.70 0.11 -2.24
CA PHE A 218 3.49 -0.46 -2.81
C PHE A 218 2.31 -0.19 -1.88
N LEU A 219 1.20 0.25 -2.46
CA LEU A 219 -0.06 0.49 -1.78
C LEU A 219 -1.18 -0.26 -2.52
N ILE A 220 -1.95 -1.03 -1.78
CA ILE A 220 -3.17 -1.69 -2.20
C ILE A 220 -4.31 -0.77 -1.80
N ALA A 221 -4.89 -0.06 -2.77
CA ALA A 221 -6.07 0.75 -2.52
C ALA A 221 -7.31 -0.11 -2.75
N ALA A 222 -8.24 -0.07 -1.79
CA ALA A 222 -9.45 -0.87 -1.84
C ALA A 222 -10.70 -0.05 -1.56
N THR A 223 -11.79 -0.36 -2.24
CA THR A 223 -13.09 0.24 -1.97
C THR A 223 -14.20 -0.75 -2.29
N ASN A 224 -15.04 -1.07 -1.31
CA ASN A 224 -16.10 -2.07 -1.44
C ASN A 224 -15.54 -3.43 -1.93
N THR A 225 -15.83 -3.84 -3.16
CA THR A 225 -15.35 -5.09 -3.78
C THR A 225 -14.24 -4.88 -4.79
N PHE A 226 -13.75 -3.64 -4.93
CA PHE A 226 -12.72 -3.28 -5.88
C PHE A 226 -11.36 -3.13 -5.19
N MET A 227 -10.32 -3.58 -5.89
CA MET A 227 -8.93 -3.45 -5.46
C MET A 227 -8.09 -2.87 -6.60
N ARG A 228 -7.07 -2.09 -6.27
CA ARG A 228 -6.01 -1.65 -7.19
C ARG A 228 -4.65 -1.64 -6.49
N PHE A 229 -3.60 -1.74 -7.27
CA PHE A 229 -2.22 -1.64 -6.79
C PHE A 229 -1.61 -0.34 -7.29
N ILE A 230 -0.90 0.36 -6.42
CA ILE A 230 -0.19 1.60 -6.71
C ILE A 230 1.26 1.41 -6.25
N GLN A 231 2.20 1.78 -7.10
CA GLN A 231 3.61 1.88 -6.75
C GLN A 231 3.99 3.36 -6.77
N PHE A 232 4.49 3.86 -5.64
CA PHE A 232 5.13 5.15 -5.54
C PHE A 232 6.63 4.96 -5.50
N SER A 233 7.35 5.54 -6.46
CA SER A 233 8.82 5.54 -6.47
C SER A 233 9.31 6.96 -6.31
N PHE A 234 10.26 7.12 -5.39
CA PHE A 234 10.79 8.42 -4.97
C PHE A 234 12.14 8.63 -5.61
N SER A 235 12.36 9.81 -6.19
CA SER A 235 13.68 10.18 -6.68
C SER A 235 14.66 10.36 -5.51
N ARG A 236 15.96 10.23 -5.81
CA ARG A 236 17.03 10.32 -4.81
C ARG A 236 17.00 11.66 -4.04
N ASP A 237 16.75 12.75 -4.75
CA ASP A 237 16.79 14.11 -4.18
C ASP A 237 15.48 14.51 -3.50
N TYR A 238 14.43 13.68 -3.60
CA TYR A 238 13.14 13.96 -2.97
C TYR A 238 13.24 13.97 -1.44
N LEU A 239 14.12 13.16 -0.86
CA LEU A 239 14.32 13.13 0.59
C LEU A 239 14.93 14.45 1.08
N GLU A 240 15.92 15.00 0.36
CA GLU A 240 16.55 16.27 0.67
C GLU A 240 15.54 17.42 0.59
N TYR A 241 14.67 17.41 -0.43
CA TYR A 241 13.56 18.34 -0.54
C TYR A 241 12.61 18.28 0.67
N LEU A 242 12.30 17.08 1.17
CA LEU A 242 11.46 16.92 2.36
C LEU A 242 12.17 17.36 3.66
N ASP A 243 13.49 17.27 3.72
CA ASP A 243 14.29 17.63 4.90
C ASP A 243 14.76 19.08 4.94
N ALA A 244 14.66 19.79 3.82
CA ALA A 244 14.96 21.21 3.72
C ALA A 244 14.19 22.02 4.80
N LEU A 245 14.93 22.84 5.54
CA LEU A 245 14.44 23.52 6.74
C LEU A 245 13.59 24.78 6.45
N ASP A 246 13.69 25.29 5.23
CA ASP A 246 13.04 26.51 4.77
C ASP A 246 12.73 26.46 3.27
N VAL A 247 11.89 27.41 2.85
CA VAL A 247 11.39 27.52 1.48
C VAL A 247 12.51 27.86 0.50
N GLU A 248 13.53 28.61 0.92
CA GLU A 248 14.64 29.00 0.05
C GLU A 248 15.45 27.77 -0.36
N THR A 249 15.84 26.95 0.61
CA THR A 249 16.52 25.67 0.37
C THR A 249 15.68 24.73 -0.49
N GLN A 250 14.36 24.63 -0.24
CA GLN A 250 13.47 23.83 -1.09
C GLN A 250 13.43 24.30 -2.54
N LEU A 251 13.42 25.62 -2.76
CA LEU A 251 13.42 26.20 -4.09
C LEU A 251 14.76 26.00 -4.79
N GLU A 252 15.89 26.09 -4.08
CA GLU A 252 17.21 25.76 -4.63
C GLU A 252 17.26 24.33 -5.15
N ILE A 253 16.76 23.36 -4.36
CA ILE A 253 16.71 21.94 -4.73
C ILE A 253 15.82 21.71 -5.97
N ILE A 254 14.63 22.35 -6.04
CA ILE A 254 13.70 22.18 -7.16
C ILE A 254 14.20 22.87 -8.44
N ASN A 255 14.90 24.01 -8.31
CA ASN A 255 15.36 24.79 -9.46
C ASN A 255 16.68 24.28 -10.07
N ASP A 256 17.37 23.35 -9.39
CA ASP A 256 18.56 22.69 -9.93
C ASP A 256 18.17 21.68 -11.03
N PRO A 257 18.54 21.91 -12.30
CA PRO A 257 18.15 21.06 -13.41
C PRO A 257 18.83 19.68 -13.39
N GLU A 258 19.90 19.49 -12.61
CA GLU A 258 20.58 18.21 -12.43
C GLU A 258 19.89 17.31 -11.39
N ARG A 259 18.94 17.87 -10.62
CA ARG A 259 18.23 17.14 -9.56
C ARG A 259 16.90 16.63 -10.02
N ALA A 260 16.58 15.43 -9.57
CA ALA A 260 15.27 14.83 -9.76
C ALA A 260 14.50 14.96 -8.45
N VAL A 261 13.49 15.84 -8.40
CA VAL A 261 12.66 16.07 -7.19
C VAL A 261 11.20 15.75 -7.50
N PHE A 262 10.92 14.48 -7.77
CA PHE A 262 9.57 14.05 -8.12
C PHE A 262 9.24 12.68 -7.53
N VAL A 263 7.94 12.45 -7.33
CA VAL A 263 7.39 11.13 -7.03
C VAL A 263 6.74 10.62 -8.29
N SER A 264 7.17 9.45 -8.74
CA SER A 264 6.51 8.74 -9.83
C SER A 264 5.46 7.79 -9.26
N MET A 265 4.30 7.75 -9.90
CA MET A 265 3.20 6.85 -9.52
C MET A 265 2.86 5.96 -10.69
N GLN A 266 2.89 4.65 -10.47
CA GLN A 266 2.33 3.67 -11.38
C GLN A 266 1.13 3.01 -10.72
N SER A 267 0.06 2.79 -11.48
CA SER A 267 -1.14 2.15 -10.92
C SER A 267 -1.75 1.14 -11.86
N SER A 268 -2.26 0.05 -11.29
CA SER A 268 -3.10 -0.90 -12.02
C SER A 268 -4.47 -0.30 -12.30
N ARG A 269 -5.22 -0.94 -13.21
CA ARG A 269 -6.67 -0.76 -13.27
C ARG A 269 -7.33 -1.27 -11.98
N TRP A 270 -8.56 -0.85 -11.75
CA TRP A 270 -9.40 -1.44 -10.71
C TRP A 270 -9.80 -2.86 -11.09
N MET A 271 -9.78 -3.75 -10.10
CA MET A 271 -10.17 -5.15 -10.24
C MET A 271 -11.36 -5.42 -9.33
N ASN A 272 -12.46 -5.88 -9.92
CA ASN A 272 -13.65 -6.28 -9.18
C ASN A 272 -13.50 -7.71 -8.65
N LEU A 273 -13.38 -7.87 -7.33
CA LEU A 273 -13.22 -9.17 -6.66
C LEU A 273 -14.48 -10.05 -6.70
N GLN A 274 -15.65 -9.51 -7.08
CA GLN A 274 -16.84 -10.33 -7.34
C GLN A 274 -16.72 -11.09 -8.66
N SER A 275 -15.99 -10.55 -9.64
CA SER A 275 -15.75 -11.21 -10.92
C SER A 275 -14.60 -12.22 -10.84
N SER A 276 -14.69 -13.32 -11.58
CA SER A 276 -13.60 -14.31 -11.69
C SER A 276 -12.35 -13.71 -12.33
N LEU A 277 -12.52 -12.88 -13.37
CA LEU A 277 -11.44 -12.19 -14.07
C LEU A 277 -10.72 -11.19 -13.14
N GLY A 278 -11.47 -10.37 -12.39
CA GLY A 278 -10.90 -9.43 -11.44
C GLY A 278 -10.14 -10.11 -10.31
N ARG A 279 -10.63 -11.24 -9.77
CA ARG A 279 -9.87 -12.04 -8.80
C ARG A 279 -8.57 -12.60 -9.39
N ARG A 280 -8.60 -13.09 -10.63
CA ARG A 280 -7.40 -13.60 -11.33
C ARG A 280 -6.38 -12.49 -11.55
N ALA A 281 -6.82 -11.33 -12.04
CA ALA A 281 -5.96 -10.17 -12.25
C ALA A 281 -5.34 -9.67 -10.93
N ALA A 282 -6.13 -9.57 -9.86
CA ALA A 282 -5.64 -9.17 -8.54
C ALA A 282 -4.60 -10.16 -8.01
N LEU A 283 -4.82 -11.47 -8.18
CA LEU A 283 -3.85 -12.49 -7.80
C LEU A 283 -2.55 -12.35 -8.60
N CYS A 284 -2.63 -12.11 -9.92
CA CYS A 284 -1.46 -11.85 -10.74
C CYS A 284 -0.65 -10.64 -10.24
N HIS A 285 -1.31 -9.55 -9.84
CA HIS A 285 -0.64 -8.39 -9.26
C HIS A 285 0.03 -8.69 -7.92
N VAL A 286 -0.63 -9.46 -7.03
CA VAL A 286 0.01 -9.93 -5.78
C VAL A 286 1.28 -10.71 -6.11
N LEU A 287 1.20 -11.69 -7.01
CA LEU A 287 2.37 -12.50 -7.40
C LEU A 287 3.48 -11.68 -8.06
N ALA A 288 3.12 -10.70 -8.90
CA ALA A 288 4.08 -9.79 -9.52
C ALA A 288 4.81 -8.92 -8.47
N LEU A 289 4.08 -8.43 -7.46
CA LEU A 289 4.65 -7.69 -6.34
C LEU A 289 5.68 -8.54 -5.56
N LEU A 290 5.36 -9.81 -5.29
CA LEU A 290 6.30 -10.72 -4.60
C LEU A 290 7.56 -10.98 -5.43
N ARG A 291 7.39 -11.18 -6.74
CA ARG A 291 8.53 -11.34 -7.67
C ARG A 291 9.41 -10.11 -7.70
N TRP A 292 8.80 -8.91 -7.69
CA TRP A 292 9.53 -7.65 -7.65
C TRP A 292 10.40 -7.57 -6.39
N HIS A 293 9.84 -7.85 -5.20
CA HIS A 293 10.61 -7.84 -3.94
C HIS A 293 11.73 -8.87 -3.93
N ASN A 294 11.47 -10.09 -4.43
CA ASN A 294 12.50 -11.13 -4.50
C ASN A 294 13.66 -10.74 -5.43
N ALA A 295 13.37 -10.09 -6.56
CA ALA A 295 14.41 -9.60 -7.47
C ALA A 295 15.28 -8.52 -6.82
N GLN A 296 14.72 -7.66 -5.97
CA GLN A 296 15.49 -6.65 -5.23
C GLN A 296 16.34 -7.26 -4.11
N GLY A 297 15.81 -8.27 -3.40
CA GLY A 297 16.55 -8.98 -2.34
C GLY A 297 17.79 -9.74 -2.83
N LEU A 298 17.75 -10.26 -4.06
CA LEU A 298 18.90 -10.92 -4.70
C LEU A 298 20.04 -9.95 -5.02
N VAL A 299 19.75 -8.67 -5.29
CA VAL A 299 20.77 -7.66 -5.58
C VAL A 299 21.51 -7.23 -4.30
N HIS A 300 20.83 -7.23 -3.15
CA HIS A 300 21.45 -6.84 -1.88
C HIS A 300 22.29 -7.95 -1.21
N HIS A 301 22.04 -9.23 -1.50
CA HIS A 301 22.81 -10.34 -0.91
C HIS A 301 24.11 -10.70 -1.65
N GLN A 302 24.37 -10.16 -2.85
CA GLN A 302 25.64 -10.41 -3.56
C GLN A 302 26.82 -9.54 -3.08
N GLY A 303 26.62 -8.67 -2.09
CA GLY A 303 27.66 -7.76 -1.59
C GLY A 303 28.27 -8.10 -0.22
N ASP A 304 27.86 -9.20 0.42
CA ASP A 304 28.18 -9.50 1.83
C ASP A 304 28.89 -10.86 2.03
N GLU A 305 29.30 -11.52 0.94
CA GLU A 305 30.22 -12.67 0.99
C GLU A 305 31.63 -12.19 0.64
N GLY A 306 32.22 -11.42 1.56
CA GLY A 306 33.64 -11.07 1.54
C GLY A 306 34.38 -11.96 2.54
N ASP A 307 35.12 -12.91 2.00
CA ASP A 307 36.09 -13.82 2.62
C ASP A 307 36.73 -13.31 3.92
N ASP A 308 36.29 -13.85 5.06
CA ASP A 308 37.13 -14.01 6.25
C ASP A 308 37.77 -15.40 6.15
N ASP A 309 38.77 -15.54 5.27
CA ASP A 309 39.73 -16.64 5.35
C ASP A 309 40.66 -16.34 6.54
N ASP A 310 40.37 -16.99 7.66
CA ASP A 310 41.21 -17.00 8.86
C ASP A 310 42.60 -17.60 8.52
N ASP A 311 43.63 -16.75 8.58
CA ASP A 311 45.04 -17.14 8.59
C ASP A 311 45.36 -17.94 9.88
N ASP A 312 45.44 -19.27 9.75
CA ASP A 312 46.05 -20.16 10.73
C ASP A 312 47.55 -19.87 10.86
N VAL A 313 47.94 -19.11 11.90
CA VAL A 313 49.33 -18.96 12.34
C VAL A 313 49.71 -20.13 13.23
N ASP A 314 50.35 -21.15 12.64
CA ASP A 314 51.03 -22.24 13.33
C ASP A 314 52.27 -21.71 14.07
N GLY A 315 52.15 -21.56 15.39
CA GLY A 315 53.23 -21.24 16.31
C GLY A 315 53.77 -22.49 16.98
N GLY A 316 54.73 -23.17 16.33
CA GLY A 316 55.45 -24.30 16.89
C GLY A 316 56.95 -24.02 17.06
N GLU A 317 57.37 -23.57 18.25
CA GLU A 317 58.72 -23.81 18.78
C GLU A 317 58.65 -23.96 20.32
N GLY A 318 59.16 -25.08 20.85
CA GLY A 318 59.31 -25.34 22.28
C GLY A 318 59.23 -26.81 22.66
#